data_AF-A0A844FBF8-F1
#
_entry.id   AF-A0A844FBF8-F1
#
_cell.length_a   1.000
_cell.length_b   1.000
_cell.length_c   1.000
_cell.angle_alpha   90.00
_cell.angle_beta   90.00
_cell.angle_gamma   90.00
#
_symmetry.space_group_name_H-M   'P 1'
#
loop_
_entity.id
_entity.type
_entity.pdbx_description
1 polymer ?
#
loop_
_entity_poly.entity_id
_entity_poly.type
_entity_poly.pdbx_seq_one_letter_code
_entity_poly.pdbx_strand_id
1 'polypeptide(L)'
;MEFETEVYHNWADLRELLLRGEFDLVISAGNSASGCESALIGRHRIVLIVPKSHPLAQKESVSLSEIENEKLIAINANSNMDLAIKEMFKEEGLTPA
;
A
#
# COMPACT_ATOMS: atom_id res chain seq x y z
N MET A 1 15.37 14.36 -22.47
CA MET A 1 15.69 13.36 -21.45
C MET A 1 14.62 12.29 -21.58
N GLU A 2 15.03 11.07 -21.85
CA GLU A 2 14.15 9.92 -22.07
C GLU A 2 14.34 8.99 -20.88
N PHE A 3 13.24 8.43 -20.37
CA PHE A 3 13.27 7.51 -19.23
C PHE A 3 12.82 6.14 -19.72
N GLU A 4 13.63 5.13 -19.44
CA GLU A 4 13.19 3.75 -19.49
C GLU A 4 12.52 3.41 -18.16
N THR A 5 11.35 2.79 -18.22
CA THR A 5 10.54 2.52 -17.02
C THR A 5 10.16 1.05 -16.97
N GLU A 6 10.41 0.42 -15.82
CA GLU A 6 9.91 -0.91 -15.50
C GLU A 6 8.94 -0.87 -14.32
N VAL A 7 7.91 -1.73 -14.35
CA VAL A 7 6.89 -1.81 -13.32
C VAL A 7 6.83 -3.22 -12.75
N TYR A 8 7.09 -3.33 -11.45
CA TYR A 8 7.01 -4.59 -10.71
C TYR A 8 5.67 -4.67 -9.97
N HIS A 9 4.82 -5.65 -10.34
CA HIS A 9 3.52 -5.90 -9.69
C HIS A 9 3.61 -6.88 -8.50
N ASN A 10 4.74 -7.56 -8.36
CA ASN A 10 5.03 -8.51 -7.29
C ASN A 10 6.22 -8.03 -6.46
N TRP A 11 6.56 -8.77 -5.41
CA TRP A 11 7.76 -8.49 -4.63
C TRP A 11 9.00 -8.51 -5.53
N ALA A 12 9.78 -7.43 -5.45
CA ALA A 12 11.10 -7.30 -6.04
C ALA A 12 11.99 -6.55 -5.04
N ASP A 13 13.27 -6.95 -4.96
CA ASP A 13 14.24 -6.23 -4.14
C ASP A 13 14.75 -5.00 -4.91
N LEU A 14 13.89 -3.97 -5.00
CA LEU A 14 14.20 -2.74 -5.74
C LEU A 14 15.44 -2.01 -5.18
N ARG A 15 15.79 -2.25 -3.91
CA ARG A 15 17.03 -1.73 -3.33
C ARG A 15 18.25 -2.39 -3.96
N GLU A 16 18.24 -3.71 -4.06
CA GLU A 16 19.36 -4.43 -4.66
C GLU A 16 19.57 -4.05 -6.13
N LEU A 17 18.49 -3.81 -6.86
CA LEU A 17 18.55 -3.32 -8.25
C LEU A 17 19.18 -1.93 -8.35
N LEU A 18 18.87 -1.01 -7.40
CA LEU A 18 19.56 0.28 -7.29
C LEU A 18 21.05 0.11 -6.95
N LEU A 19 21.38 -0.73 -5.96
CA LEU A 19 22.77 -0.92 -5.51
C LEU A 19 23.66 -1.53 -6.60
N ARG A 20 23.09 -2.32 -7.51
CA ARG A 20 23.79 -2.89 -8.67
C ARG A 20 23.91 -1.93 -9.85
N GLY A 21 23.24 -0.78 -9.80
CA GLY A 21 23.19 0.18 -10.90
C GLY A 21 22.31 -0.29 -12.07
N GLU A 22 21.37 -1.20 -11.83
CA GLU A 22 20.40 -1.64 -12.83
C GLU A 22 19.31 -0.58 -13.05
N PHE A 23 19.04 0.26 -12.04
CA PHE A 23 18.16 1.43 -12.13
C PHE A 23 18.83 2.66 -11.53
N ASP A 24 18.54 3.82 -12.11
CA ASP A 24 18.97 5.12 -11.57
C ASP A 24 18.02 5.66 -10.48
N LEU A 25 16.74 5.25 -10.52
CA LEU A 25 15.69 5.73 -9.62
C LEU A 25 14.65 4.65 -9.35
N VAL A 26 14.21 4.56 -8.09
CA VAL A 26 13.06 3.73 -7.69
C VAL A 26 12.01 4.58 -7.00
N ILE A 27 10.75 4.34 -7.36
CA ILE A 27 9.59 4.86 -6.65
C ILE A 27 8.89 3.69 -5.96
N SER A 28 8.82 3.73 -4.63
CA SER A 28 8.20 2.66 -3.84
C SER A 28 7.38 3.22 -2.67
N ALA A 29 6.41 2.44 -2.21
CA ALA A 29 5.64 2.72 -1.00
C ALA A 29 6.29 2.00 0.18
N GLY A 30 7.25 2.65 0.85
CA GLY A 30 7.96 2.11 2.02
C GLY A 30 9.27 2.85 2.30
N ASN A 31 9.79 2.71 3.52
CA ASN A 31 11.06 3.33 3.89
C ASN A 31 12.25 2.49 3.39
N SER A 32 13.12 3.18 2.68
CA SER A 32 14.38 2.73 2.11
C SER A 32 15.33 2.17 3.15
N ALA A 33 15.75 0.92 2.93
CA ALA A 33 16.80 0.26 3.68
C ALA A 33 18.17 0.93 3.48
N SER A 34 19.10 0.65 4.39
CA SER A 34 20.46 1.22 4.41
C SER A 34 21.18 1.09 3.07
N GLY A 35 21.90 2.14 2.67
CA GLY A 35 22.73 2.16 1.46
C GLY A 35 22.17 2.96 0.28
N CYS A 36 20.94 3.46 0.38
CA CYS A 36 20.37 4.39 -0.60
C CYS A 36 19.86 5.67 0.08
N GLU A 37 20.04 6.82 -0.57
CA GLU A 37 19.31 8.03 -0.20
C GLU A 37 17.85 7.92 -0.61
N SER A 38 16.97 8.62 0.11
CA SER A 38 15.55 8.62 -0.21
C SER A 38 14.88 9.93 0.18
N ALA A 39 13.89 10.31 -0.62
CA ALA A 39 13.10 11.50 -0.43
C ALA A 39 11.61 11.16 -0.48
N LEU A 40 10.85 11.74 0.45
CA LEU A 40 9.39 11.63 0.42
C LEU A 40 8.85 12.43 -0.77
N ILE A 41 8.32 11.73 -1.78
CA ILE A 41 7.72 12.37 -2.95
C ILE A 41 6.20 12.56 -2.82
N GLY A 42 5.55 11.86 -1.89
CA GLY A 42 4.11 11.94 -1.70
C GLY A 42 3.57 10.99 -0.64
N ARG A 43 2.30 11.18 -0.28
CA ARG A 43 1.54 10.27 0.59
C ARG A 43 0.29 9.81 -0.16
N HIS A 44 0.07 8.51 -0.19
CA HIS A 44 -1.16 7.91 -0.69
C HIS A 44 -2.09 7.53 0.47
N ARG A 45 -3.40 7.72 0.28
CA ARG A 45 -4.42 7.34 1.27
C ARG A 45 -5.00 5.98 0.89
N ILE A 46 -5.17 5.11 1.88
CA ILE A 46 -5.99 3.92 1.74
C ILE A 46 -7.46 4.37 1.81
N VAL A 47 -8.27 3.90 0.85
CA VAL A 47 -9.70 4.23 0.75
C VAL A 47 -10.52 2.97 0.62
N LEU A 48 -11.72 2.98 1.20
CA LEU A 48 -12.69 1.91 1.00
C LEU A 48 -13.43 2.13 -0.32
N ILE A 49 -13.35 1.15 -1.21
CA ILE A 49 -14.10 1.15 -2.48
C ILE A 49 -15.28 0.20 -2.33
N VAL A 50 -16.49 0.71 -2.51
CA VAL A 50 -17.73 -0.07 -2.43
C VAL A 50 -18.63 0.21 -3.65
N PRO A 51 -19.52 -0.73 -4.03
CA PRO A 51 -20.58 -0.46 -5.00
C PRO A 51 -21.46 0.72 -4.57
N LYS A 52 -22.03 1.47 -5.53
CA LYS A 52 -22.94 2.59 -5.23
C LYS A 52 -24.15 2.21 -4.38
N SER A 53 -24.58 0.95 -4.45
CA SER A 53 -25.69 0.40 -3.67
C SER A 53 -25.31 -0.01 -2.25
N HIS A 54 -24.02 0.02 -1.90
CA HIS A 54 -23.56 -0.36 -0.57
C HIS A 54 -23.99 0.70 0.47
N PRO A 55 -24.43 0.32 1.68
CA PRO A 55 -24.83 1.28 2.71
C PRO A 55 -23.77 2.35 3.03
N LEU A 56 -22.49 1.94 3.03
CA LEU A 56 -21.35 2.85 3.27
C LEU A 56 -21.05 3.81 2.10
N ALA A 57 -21.63 3.62 0.92
CA ALA A 57 -21.34 4.45 -0.26
C ALA A 57 -21.80 5.91 -0.11
N GLN A 58 -22.71 6.18 0.83
CA GLN A 58 -23.19 7.54 1.13
C GLN A 58 -22.32 8.28 2.16
N LYS A 59 -21.27 7.63 2.69
CA LYS A 59 -20.38 8.21 3.69
C LYS A 59 -19.11 8.74 3.03
N GLU A 60 -18.68 9.93 3.45
CA GLU A 60 -17.38 10.49 3.05
C GLU A 60 -16.20 9.79 3.74
N SER A 61 -16.43 9.22 4.92
CA SER A 61 -15.45 8.48 5.71
C SER A 61 -16.12 7.38 6.52
N VAL A 62 -15.35 6.33 6.85
CA VAL A 62 -15.77 5.19 7.68
C VAL A 62 -14.68 4.87 8.70
N SER A 63 -15.06 4.36 9.88
CA SER A 63 -14.12 3.77 10.82
C SER A 63 -13.82 2.31 10.48
N LEU A 64 -12.75 1.74 11.04
CA LEU A 64 -12.45 0.32 10.87
C LEU A 64 -13.50 -0.57 11.55
N SER A 65 -14.06 -0.13 12.68
CA SER A 65 -15.16 -0.84 13.37
C SER A 65 -16.44 -0.95 12.52
N GLU A 66 -16.70 0.01 11.63
CA GLU A 66 -17.86 -0.07 10.71
C GLU A 66 -17.68 -1.11 9.61
N ILE A 67 -16.43 -1.51 9.33
CA ILE A 67 -16.09 -2.50 8.30
C ILE A 67 -15.54 -3.81 8.88
N GLU A 68 -15.50 -3.95 10.20
CA GLU A 68 -14.92 -5.13 10.88
C GLU A 68 -15.57 -6.44 10.42
N ASN A 69 -16.88 -6.40 10.15
CA ASN A 69 -17.66 -7.56 9.75
C ASN A 69 -17.94 -7.62 8.23
N GLU A 70 -17.35 -6.72 7.45
CA GLU A 70 -17.47 -6.71 5.99
C GLU A 70 -16.48 -7.67 5.34
N LYS A 71 -16.90 -8.35 4.27
CA LYS A 71 -15.98 -9.20 3.49
C LYS A 71 -15.11 -8.33 2.59
N LEU A 72 -13.83 -8.18 2.96
CA LEU A 72 -12.88 -7.40 2.19
C LEU A 72 -12.28 -8.20 1.03
N ILE A 73 -12.26 -7.60 -0.16
CA ILE A 73 -11.51 -8.12 -1.31
C ILE A 73 -10.14 -7.46 -1.31
N ALA A 74 -9.10 -8.19 -0.89
CA ALA A 74 -7.72 -7.72 -0.86
C ALA A 74 -6.96 -8.09 -2.15
N ILE A 75 -5.90 -7.34 -2.47
CA ILE A 75 -5.04 -7.63 -3.64
C ILE A 75 -4.20 -8.89 -3.38
N ASN A 76 -3.16 -8.78 -2.54
CA ASN A 76 -2.16 -9.82 -2.30
C ASN A 76 -1.85 -9.89 -0.81
N ALA A 77 -1.90 -11.10 -0.25
CA ALA A 77 -1.46 -11.37 1.10
C ALA A 77 0.02 -10.97 1.26
N ASN A 78 0.33 -10.32 2.38
CA ASN A 78 1.67 -9.83 2.77
C ASN A 78 2.25 -8.73 1.86
N SER A 79 1.45 -8.13 0.98
CA SER A 79 1.84 -6.89 0.29
C SER A 79 1.94 -5.72 1.28
N ASN A 80 2.67 -4.66 0.94
CA ASN A 80 2.76 -3.46 1.79
C ASN A 80 1.37 -2.89 2.15
N MET A 81 0.40 -2.99 1.24
CA MET A 81 -0.98 -2.55 1.49
C MET A 81 -1.73 -3.49 2.44
N ASP A 82 -1.58 -4.82 2.28
CA ASP A 82 -2.18 -5.79 3.20
C ASP A 82 -1.60 -5.67 4.62
N LEU A 83 -0.28 -5.49 4.74
CA LEU A 83 0.38 -5.24 6.01
C LEU A 83 -0.10 -3.94 6.65
N ALA A 84 -0.20 -2.85 5.88
CA ALA A 84 -0.72 -1.58 6.38
C ALA A 84 -2.17 -1.70 6.87
N ILE A 85 -3.03 -2.43 6.15
CA ILE A 85 -4.43 -2.68 6.57
C ILE A 85 -4.46 -3.47 7.88
N LYS A 86 -3.68 -4.55 7.99
CA LYS A 86 -3.60 -5.35 9.22
C LYS A 86 -3.10 -4.55 10.41
N GLU A 87 -2.09 -3.69 10.21
CA GLU A 87 -1.57 -2.79 11.25
C GLU A 87 -2.67 -1.83 11.73
N MET A 88 -3.38 -1.18 10.79
CA MET A 88 -4.49 -0.27 11.12
C MET A 88 -5.57 -0.95 11.97
N PHE A 89 -6.00 -2.16 11.60
CA PHE A 89 -7.00 -2.92 12.38
C PHE A 89 -6.47 -3.28 13.77
N LYS A 90 -5.22 -3.73 13.85
CA LYS A 90 -4.57 -4.12 15.10
C LYS A 90 -4.42 -2.94 16.06
N GLU A 91 -4.09 -1.75 15.55
CA GLU A 91 -4.00 -0.51 16.35
C GLU A 91 -5.34 -0.14 17.01
N GLU A 92 -6.47 -0.50 16.38
CA GLU A 92 -7.82 -0.33 16.96
C GLU A 92 -8.29 -1.54 17.79
N GLY A 93 -7.47 -2.58 17.94
CA GLY A 93 -7.84 -3.82 18.65
C GLY A 93 -8.85 -4.68 17.89
N LEU A 94 -8.97 -4.48 16.58
CA LEU A 94 -9.88 -5.20 15.69
C LEU A 94 -9.12 -6.26 14.90
N THR A 95 -9.86 -7.21 14.31
CA THR A 95 -9.31 -8.20 13.38
C THR A 95 -9.99 -8.04 12.03
N PRO A 96 -9.26 -7.91 10.91
CA PRO A 96 -9.87 -7.96 9.59
C PRO A 96 -10.57 -9.32 9.38
N ALA A 97 -11.80 -9.31 8.85
CA ALA A 97 -12.56 -10.52 8.56
C ALA A 97 -11.89 -11.46 7.52
#